data_AF-A0AA38P2K8-F1
#
_entry.id   AF-A0AA38P2K8-F1
#
_cell.length_a   1.000
_cell.length_b   1.000
_cell.length_c   1.000
_cell.angle_alpha   90.00
_cell.angle_beta   90.00
_cell.angle_gamma   90.00
#
_symmetry.space_group_name_H-M   'P 1'
#
loop_
_entity.id
_entity.type
_entity.pdbx_description
1 polymer ?
#
loop_
_entity_poly.entity_id
_entity_poly.type
_entity_poly.pdbx_seq_one_letter_code
_entity_poly.pdbx_strand_id
1 'polypeptide(L)' 'GWIETTGDALPILEAARCGLIPRVTRCLLDSERKMITSGSVFIFDEDEFGIKRRT' A
#
# COMPACT_ATOMS: atom_id res chain seq x y z
N GLY A 1 -3.06 -11.73 -1.61
CA GLY A 1 -4.34 -11.58 -0.90
C GLY A 1 -5.40 -11.01 -1.82
N TRP A 2 -6.67 -11.16 -1.48
CA TRP A 2 -7.79 -10.61 -2.24
C TRP A 2 -8.59 -9.71 -1.31
N ILE A 3 -8.86 -8.47 -1.72
CA ILE A 3 -9.70 -7.53 -0.98
C ILE A 3 -10.98 -7.38 -1.79
N GLU A 4 -12.06 -7.98 -1.31
CA GLU A 4 -13.35 -7.93 -2.00
C GLU A 4 -14.24 -6.82 -1.43
N THR A 5 -14.18 -6.64 -0.10
CA THR A 5 -15.06 -5.73 0.62
C THR A 5 -14.27 -4.67 1.37
N THR A 6 -14.96 -3.60 1.74
CA THR A 6 -14.42 -2.60 2.66
C THR A 6 -14.05 -3.21 4.02
N GLY A 7 -14.77 -4.26 4.45
CA GLY A 7 -14.48 -4.98 5.69
C GLY A 7 -13.10 -5.65 5.69
N ASP A 8 -12.58 -6.04 4.53
CA ASP A 8 -11.24 -6.60 4.38
C ASP A 8 -10.15 -5.51 4.36
N ALA A 9 -10.48 -4.32 3.83
CA ALA A 9 -9.55 -3.21 3.70
C ALA A 9 -9.32 -2.45 5.02
N LEU A 10 -10.35 -2.29 5.85
CA LEU A 10 -10.26 -1.51 7.09
C LEU A 10 -9.24 -2.08 8.11
N PRO A 11 -9.19 -3.40 8.38
CA PRO A 11 -8.19 -3.96 9.29
C PRO A 11 -6.77 -3.78 8.75
N ILE A 12 -6.58 -3.89 7.44
CA ILE A 12 -5.28 -3.70 6.78
C ILE A 12 -4.83 -2.26 6.93
N LEU A 13 -5.73 -1.29 6.71
CA LEU A 13 -5.45 0.12 6.91
C LEU A 13 -5.09 0.43 8.37
N GLU A 14 -5.83 -0.12 9.33
CA GLU A 14 -5.57 0.09 10.75
C GLU A 14 -4.25 -0.54 11.19
N ALA A 15 -3.95 -1.75 10.72
CA ALA A 15 -2.66 -2.40 10.97
C ALA A 15 -1.49 -1.57 10.44
N ALA A 16 -1.63 -0.96 9.27
CA ALA A 16 -0.63 -0.05 8.73
C ALA A 16 -0.49 1.20 9.58
N ARG A 17 -1.61 1.81 10.00
CA ARG A 17 -1.61 3.01 10.86
C ARG A 17 -0.94 2.75 12.21
N CYS A 18 -1.13 1.56 12.79
CA CYS A 18 -0.47 1.14 14.02
C CYS A 18 1.00 0.71 13.83
N GLY A 19 1.52 0.69 12.60
CA GLY A 19 2.89 0.27 12.31
C GLY A 19 3.13 -1.24 12.38
N LEU A 20 2.06 -2.05 12.37
CA LEU A 20 2.14 -3.52 12.40
C LEU A 20 2.56 -4.11 11.06
N ILE A 21 2.24 -3.41 9.96
CA ILE A 21 2.66 -3.77 8.61
C ILE A 21 3.40 -2.60 7.95
N PRO A 22 4.39 -2.86 7.10
CA PRO A 22 5.18 -1.82 6.46
C PRO A 22 4.31 -1.00 5.52
N ARG A 23 4.40 0.33 5.67
CA ARG A 23 3.82 1.29 4.75
C ARG A 23 4.84 1.63 3.68
N VAL A 24 4.41 1.73 2.44
CA VAL A 24 5.23 2.33 1.41
C VAL A 24 5.25 3.82 1.72
N THR A 25 6.44 4.43 1.82
CA THR A 25 6.64 5.88 2.10
C THR A 25 7.31 6.63 0.94
N ARG A 26 7.73 5.90 -0.11
CA ARG A 26 8.32 6.44 -1.34
C ARG A 26 7.90 5.64 -2.57
N CYS A 27 8.05 6.20 -3.77
CA CYS A 27 7.83 5.47 -5.01
C CYS A 27 8.60 4.14 -5.05
N LEU A 28 7.95 3.08 -5.53
CA LEU A 28 8.62 1.82 -5.85
C LEU A 28 9.63 2.07 -6.97
N LEU A 29 10.88 1.65 -6.74
CA LEU A 29 11.95 1.59 -7.73
C LEU A 29 11.65 0.48 -8.75
N ASP A 30 12.27 0.53 -9.93
CA ASP A 30 12.09 -0.52 -10.96
C ASP A 30 12.49 -1.92 -10.46
N SER A 31 13.48 -2.01 -9.56
CA SER A 31 13.84 -3.25 -8.89
C SER A 31 12.72 -3.79 -7.99
N GLU A 32 11.96 -2.89 -7.36
CA GLU A 32 10.87 -3.19 -6.42
C GLU A 32 9.56 -3.52 -7.14
N ARG A 33 9.38 -3.06 -8.40
CA ARG A 33 8.20 -3.39 -9.23
C ARG A 33 8.03 -4.89 -9.46
N LYS A 34 9.10 -5.68 -9.35
CA LYS A 34 9.03 -7.15 -9.41
C LYS A 34 8.20 -7.76 -8.26
N MET A 35 7.99 -7.02 -7.18
CA MET A 35 7.16 -7.44 -6.04
C MET A 35 5.66 -7.25 -6.28
N ILE A 36 5.28 -6.57 -7.38
CA ILE A 36 3.89 -6.43 -7.79
C ILE A 36 3.48 -7.77 -8.41
N THR A 37 2.83 -8.60 -7.61
CA THR A 37 2.31 -9.90 -8.02
C THR A 37 0.83 -9.99 -7.68
N SER A 38 0.17 -11.06 -8.12
CA SER A 38 -1.25 -11.25 -7.87
C SER A 38 -1.53 -11.22 -6.37
N GLY A 39 -2.35 -10.25 -5.97
CA GLY A 39 -2.74 -10.05 -4.58
C GLY A 39 -1.73 -9.32 -3.70
N SER A 40 -0.72 -8.65 -4.28
CA SER A 40 0.07 -7.65 -3.54
C SER A 40 -0.80 -6.45 -3.17
N VAL A 41 -0.71 -6.00 -1.92
CA VAL A 41 -1.44 -4.83 -1.39
C VAL A 41 -0.40 -3.84 -0.88
N PHE A 42 -0.49 -2.59 -1.33
CA PHE A 42 0.42 -1.52 -0.95
C PHE A 42 -0.37 -0.41 -0.28
N ILE A 43 0.14 0.08 0.85
CA ILE A 43 -0.51 1.13 1.65
C ILE A 43 0.46 2.29 1.71
N PHE A 44 -0.02 3.48 1.35
CA PHE A 44 0.76 4.72 1.33
C PHE A 44 -0.09 5.86 1.88
N ASP A 45 0.57 6.87 2.43
CA ASP A 45 -0.06 8.13 2.80
C ASP A 45 0.03 9.12 1.63
N GLU A 46 -1.02 9.88 1.34
CA GLU A 46 -0.93 10.92 0.30
C GLU A 46 -0.02 12.08 0.74
N ASP A 47 -0.01 12.42 2.03
CA ASP A 47 0.69 13.58 2.56
C ASP A 47 2.22 13.37 2.55
N GLU A 48 2.66 12.15 2.88
CA GLU A 48 4.08 11.77 2.88
C GLU A 48 4.69 11.70 1.47
N PHE A 49 3.86 11.49 0.44
CA PHE A 49 4.35 11.20 -0.90
C PHE A 49 4.48 12.42 -1.80
N GLY A 50 3.72 13.50 -1.57
CA GLY A 50 3.60 14.58 -2.54
C GLY A 50 3.17 14.12 -3.95
N ILE A 51 2.70 12.87 -4.10
CA ILE A 51 2.32 12.27 -5.38
C ILE A 51 0.86 12.58 -5.65
N LYS A 52 0.61 13.64 -6.41
CA LYS A 52 -0.61 13.74 -7.21
C LYS A 52 -0.49 12.74 -8.36
N ARG A 53 -1.28 11.66 -8.29
CA ARG A 53 -1.65 10.73 -9.37
C ARG A 53 -0.47 10.18 -10.19
N ARG A 54 -0.08 8.93 -9.93
CA ARG A 54 0.69 8.16 -10.92
C ARG A 54 -0.23 7.76 -12.08
N THR A 55 0.06 8.28 -13.28
CA THR A 55 -0.43 7.72 -14.54
C THR A 55 0.38 6.47 -14.90
#